data_AF-A0A2V6NAQ6-F1
#
_entry.id   AF-A0A2V6NAQ6-F1
#
_cell.length_a   1.000
_cell.length_b   1.000
_cell.length_c   1.000
_cell.angle_alpha   90.00
_cell.angle_beta   90.00
_cell.angle_gamma   90.00
#
_symmetry.space_group_name_H-M   'P 1'
#
loop_
_entity.id
_entity.type
_entity.pdbx_description
1 polymer ?
#
loop_
_entity_poly.entity_id
_entity_poly.type
_entity_poly.pdbx_seq_one_letter_code
_entity_poly.pdbx_strand_id
1 'polypeptide(L)' 'GDIIGDFTMHGVTKPMTLHVKLTTPASSESLPERTRWIVTTDPINRKDFGLMFSSATESISGISSNVTPTIEIEAVRAK' A
#
# COMPACT_ATOMS: atom_id res chain seq x y z
N GLY A 1 5.08 -12.20 -1.44
CA GLY A 1 3.83 -12.93 -1.18
C GLY A 1 2.70 -11.94 -1.18
N ASP A 2 1.51 -12.39 -1.57
CA ASP A 2 0.35 -11.51 -1.69
C ASP A 2 -0.53 -11.63 -0.45
N ILE A 3 -0.98 -10.48 0.05
CA ILE A 3 -1.94 -10.38 1.16
C ILE A 3 -3.19 -9.70 0.61
N ILE A 4 -4.33 -10.37 0.72
CA ILE A 4 -5.63 -9.78 0.37
C ILE A 4 -6.27 -9.27 1.65
N GLY A 5 -6.79 -8.05 1.62
CA GLY A 5 -7.47 -7.46 2.77
C GLY A 5 -8.36 -6.30 2.40
N ASP A 6 -9.10 -5.81 3.40
CA ASP A 6 -9.98 -4.66 3.26
C ASP A 6 -9.20 -3.36 3.42
N PHE A 7 -9.35 -2.47 2.43
CA PHE A 7 -8.83 -1.12 2.47
C PHE A 7 -9.96 -0.13 2.61
N THR A 8 -9.89 0.64 3.69
CA THR A 8 -10.86 1.69 3.97
C THR A 8 -10.19 3.05 3.79
N MET A 9 -10.74 3.85 2.89
CA MET A 9 -10.31 5.23 2.67
C MET A 9 -11.57 6.09 2.54
N HIS A 10 -11.61 7.19 3.29
CA HIS A 10 -12.72 8.15 3.26
C HIS A 10 -14.10 7.47 3.43
N GLY A 11 -14.20 6.52 4.38
CA GLY A 11 -15.44 5.81 4.70
C GLY A 11 -15.88 4.74 3.70
N VAL A 12 -15.16 4.55 2.60
CA VAL A 12 -15.42 3.50 1.61
C VAL A 12 -14.44 2.34 1.81
N THR A 13 -14.95 1.12 1.92
CA THR A 13 -14.15 -0.11 2.07
C THR A 13 -14.18 -0.92 0.78
N LYS A 14 -13.01 -1.35 0.30
CA LYS A 14 -12.84 -2.20 -0.88
C LYS A 14 -11.73 -3.24 -0.65
N PRO A 15 -11.83 -4.44 -1.24
CA PRO A 15 -10.74 -5.39 -1.21
C PRO A 15 -9.52 -4.87 -1.98
N MET A 16 -8.32 -5.13 -1.47
CA MET A 16 -7.06 -4.84 -2.15
C MET A 16 -6.06 -5.98 -1.94
N THR A 17 -5.09 -6.07 -2.86
CA THR A 17 -3.94 -6.96 -2.76
C THR A 17 -2.68 -6.15 -2.44
N LEU A 18 -1.95 -6.58 -1.43
CA LEU A 18 -0.62 -6.08 -1.08
C LEU A 18 0.44 -7.08 -1.56
N HIS A 19 1.39 -6.63 -2.35
CA HIS A 19 2.54 -7.42 -2.77
C HIS A 19 3.70 -7.18 -1.81
N VAL A 20 3.98 -8.17 -0.97
CA VAL A 20 4.94 -8.06 0.14
C VAL A 20 6.25 -8.76 -0.21
N LYS A 21 7.37 -8.06 -0.05
CA LYS A 21 8.72 -8.59 -0.25
C LYS A 21 9.57 -8.37 1.00
N LEU A 22 10.08 -9.47 1.57
CA LEU A 22 11.13 -9.41 2.59
C LEU A 22 12.40 -8.85 1.95
N THR A 23 12.98 -7.81 2.56
CA THR A 23 14.26 -7.22 2.13
C THR A 23 15.39 -7.52 3.10
N THR A 24 15.09 -7.96 4.33
CA THR A 24 16.11 -8.46 5.24
C THR A 24 16.68 -9.78 4.73
N PRO A 25 18.02 -9.91 4.64
CA PRO A 25 18.65 -11.18 4.33
C PRO A 25 18.25 -12.25 5.34
N ALA A 26 17.81 -13.41 4.85
CA ALA A 26 17.64 -14.57 5.71
C ALA A 26 19.03 -15.07 6.15
N SER A 27 19.24 -15.26 7.46
CA SER A 27 20.36 -16.06 7.94
C SER A 27 20.03 -17.55 7.76
N SER A 28 21.04 -18.42 7.78
CA SER A 28 20.91 -19.84 7.44
C SER A 28 19.89 -20.64 8.28
N GLU A 29 19.45 -20.12 9.43
CA GLU A 29 18.56 -20.85 10.34
C GLU A 29 17.31 -20.09 10.80
N SER A 30 17.24 -18.76 10.66
CA SER A 30 16.02 -18.00 11.02
C SER A 30 16.03 -16.56 10.50
N LEU A 31 14.85 -15.94 10.51
CA LEU A 31 14.75 -14.49 10.35
C LEU A 31 15.28 -13.78 11.62
N PRO A 32 16.02 -12.68 11.47
CA PRO A 32 16.47 -11.90 12.60
C PRO A 32 15.29 -11.27 13.37
N GLU A 33 15.56 -10.86 14.61
CA GLU A 33 14.57 -10.20 15.49
C GLU A 33 13.91 -8.99 14.82
N ARG A 34 14.67 -8.25 14.01
CA ARG A 34 14.22 -7.10 13.23
C ARG A 34 14.22 -7.44 11.75
N THR A 35 13.09 -7.22 11.09
CA THR A 35 12.89 -7.47 9.65
C THR A 35 12.47 -6.21 8.92
N ARG A 36 12.76 -6.14 7.63
CA ARG A 36 12.40 -5.08 6.71
C ARG A 36 11.64 -5.64 5.52
N TRP A 37 10.65 -4.88 5.07
CA TRP A 37 9.72 -5.29 4.03
C TRP A 37 9.43 -4.12 3.11
N ILE A 38 9.34 -4.41 1.82
CA ILE A 38 8.74 -3.51 0.83
C ILE A 38 7.35 -4.06 0.51
N VAL A 39 6.36 -3.17 0.53
CA VAL A 39 4.98 -3.48 0.18
C VAL A 39 4.50 -2.53 -0.91
N THR A 40 3.98 -3.09 -1.98
CA THR A 40 3.37 -2.35 -3.10
C THR A 40 1.93 -2.80 -3.33
N THR A 41 1.17 -2.02 -4.08
CA THR A 41 -0.20 -2.34 -4.47
C THR A 41 -0.38 -2.15 -5.97
N ASP A 42 -1.44 -2.73 -6.53
CA ASP A 42 -1.97 -2.25 -7.81
C ASP A 42 -2.35 -0.75 -7.71
N PRO A 43 -2.36 0.00 -8.82
CA PRO A 43 -2.77 1.40 -8.81
C PRO A 43 -4.19 1.58 -8.23
N ILE A 44 -4.29 2.42 -7.21
CA ILE A 44 -5.54 2.78 -6.55
C ILE A 44 -6.15 3.97 -7.29
N ASN A 45 -7.39 3.85 -7.77
CA ASN A 45 -8.13 5.00 -8.28
C ASN A 45 -8.77 5.76 -7.12
N ARG A 46 -8.28 6.97 -6.79
CA ARG A 46 -8.77 7.79 -5.67
C ARG A 46 -10.26 8.10 -5.74
N LYS A 47 -10.83 8.15 -6.94
CA LYS A 47 -12.25 8.47 -7.17
C LYS A 47 -13.17 7.35 -6.67
N ASP A 48 -12.68 6.10 -6.66
CA ASP A 48 -13.43 4.96 -6.14
C ASP A 48 -13.67 5.05 -4.63
N PHE A 49 -12.92 5.90 -3.93
CA PHE A 49 -13.05 6.18 -2.50
C PHE A 49 -13.67 7.56 -2.23
N GLY A 50 -14.27 8.19 -3.24
CA GLY A 50 -14.91 9.50 -3.09
C GLY A 50 -13.94 10.67 -2.88
N LEU A 51 -12.64 10.46 -3.11
CA LEU A 51 -11.65 11.54 -3.07
C LEU A 51 -11.62 12.25 -4.43
N MET A 52 -12.45 13.29 -4.56
CA MET A 52 -12.45 14.18 -5.71
C MET A 52 -11.90 15.56 -5.34
N PHE A 53 -11.19 16.20 -6.26
CA PHE A 53 -10.91 17.63 -6.16
C PHE A 53 -12.13 18.45 -6.59
N SER A 54 -12.04 19.77 -6.46
CA SER A 54 -13.05 20.67 -7.03
C SER A 54 -13.20 20.42 -8.54
N SER A 55 -14.39 20.67 -9.10
CA SER A 55 -14.66 20.49 -10.53
C SER A 55 -13.65 21.23 -11.42
N ALA A 56 -13.30 22.46 -11.05
CA ALA A 56 -12.28 23.24 -11.73
C ALA A 56 -10.90 22.55 -11.67
N THR A 57 -10.51 22.01 -10.52
CA THR A 57 -9.23 21.29 -10.35
C THR A 57 -9.20 19.95 -11.08
N GLU A 58 -10.31 19.20 -11.12
CA GLU A 58 -10.40 17.93 -11.89
C GLU A 58 -10.28 18.16 -13.40
N SER A 59 -10.74 19.31 -13.89
CA SER A 59 -10.61 19.68 -15.31
C SER A 59 -9.18 20.08 -15.70
N ILE A 60 -8.33 20.40 -14.71
CA ILE A 60 -6.90 20.63 -14.91
C ILE A 60 -6.21 19.26 -14.91
N SER A 61 -5.82 18.80 -16.08
CA SER A 61 -5.32 17.44 -16.36
C SER A 61 -4.04 17.00 -15.62
N GLY A 62 -3.50 17.85 -14.73
CA GLY A 62 -2.22 17.62 -14.08
C GLY A 62 -2.25 16.66 -12.88
N ILE A 63 -3.42 16.34 -12.32
CA ILE A 63 -3.51 15.47 -11.14
C ILE A 63 -4.13 14.12 -11.51
N SER A 64 -3.29 13.08 -11.49
CA SER A 64 -3.71 11.70 -11.74
C SER A 64 -4.80 11.24 -10.76
N SER A 65 -5.68 10.36 -11.25
CA SER A 65 -6.62 9.62 -10.39
C SER A 65 -5.99 8.33 -9.85
N ASN A 66 -4.97 7.80 -10.54
CA ASN A 66 -4.23 6.62 -10.12
C ASN A 66 -3.13 7.01 -9.14
N VAL A 67 -3.11 6.31 -8.01
CA VAL A 67 -2.15 6.46 -6.91
C VAL A 67 -1.51 5.09 -6.67
N THR A 68 -0.18 5.03 -6.66
CA THR A 68 0.55 3.80 -6.35
C THR A 68 1.39 4.04 -5.10
N PRO A 69 0.91 3.64 -3.90
CA PRO A 69 1.69 3.72 -2.69
C PRO A 69 2.89 2.78 -2.72
N THR A 70 4.02 3.27 -2.23
CA THR A 70 5.18 2.44 -1.87
C THR A 70 5.32 2.49 -0.36
N ILE A 71 5.27 1.34 0.29
CA ILE A 71 5.31 1.24 1.75
C ILE A 71 6.57 0.47 2.15
N GLU A 72 7.37 1.07 3.01
CA GLU A 72 8.51 0.41 3.65
C GLU A 72 8.19 0.16 5.12
N ILE A 73 8.39 -1.08 5.57
CA ILE A 73 8.09 -1.49 6.94
C ILE A 73 9.36 -2.04 7.58
N GLU A 74 9.69 -1.54 8.77
CA GLU A 74 10.60 -2.20 9.68
C GLU A 74 9.79 -2.74 10.88
N ALA A 75 9.95 -4.03 11.18
CA ALA A 75 9.18 -4.71 12.21
C ALA A 75 10.09 -5.50 13.15
N VAL A 76 9.73 -5.52 14.42
CA VAL A 76 10.39 -6.34 15.46
C VAL A 76 9.46 -7.49 15.83
N ARG A 77 10.01 -8.70 15.98
CA ARG A 77 9.23 -9.87 16.40
C ARG A 77 8.58 -9.60 17.75
N ALA A 78 7.27 -9.77 17.83
CA ALA A 78 6.54 -9.70 19.10
C ALA A 78 7.04 -10.79 20.07
N LYS A 79 7.06 -10.47 21.36
CA LYS A 79 7.45 -11.41 22.43
C LYS A 79 6.43 -12.53 22.59
#